data_AF-A0A3M7LW09-F1
#
_entry.id   AF-A0A3M7LW09-F1
#
_cell.length_a   1.000
_cell.length_b   1.000
_cell.length_c   1.000
_cell.angle_alpha   90.00
_cell.angle_beta   90.00
_cell.angle_gamma   90.00
#
_symmetry.space_group_name_H-M   'P 1'
#
loop_
_entity.id
_entity.type
_entity.pdbx_description
1 polymer ?
#
loop_
_entity_poly.entity_id
_entity_poly.type
_entity_poly.pdbx_seq_one_letter_code
_entity_poly.pdbx_strand_id
1 'polypeptide(L)'
;MAVTEREREEEEARKAEVKELAAANKLYKDKIAEEKRAQRVREKEARAQAKAEERQAINARKAARAAAKQARDSTKALQQSQRGKSTASKASAVKLKPARRAVGARSRPKPATPPLSARTHTTRSGRTATLYR
;
A
#
# COMPACT_ATOMS: atom_id res chain seq x y z
N MET A 1 -54.52 -6.56 57.57
CA MET A 1 -54.37 -7.71 56.66
C MET A 1 -54.51 -7.32 55.18
N ALA A 2 -55.45 -6.45 54.78
CA ALA A 2 -55.67 -6.13 53.35
C ALA A 2 -54.56 -5.27 52.67
N VAL A 3 -53.77 -4.49 53.43
CA VAL A 3 -52.71 -3.63 52.87
C VAL A 3 -51.54 -4.45 52.32
N THR A 4 -51.20 -5.56 52.98
CA THR A 4 -50.06 -6.42 52.60
C THR A 4 -50.32 -7.27 51.36
N GLU A 5 -51.57 -7.52 51.02
CA GLU A 5 -51.94 -8.26 49.80
C GLU A 5 -51.83 -7.35 48.58
N ARG A 6 -52.30 -6.10 48.69
CA ARG A 6 -52.14 -5.09 47.62
C ARG A 6 -50.69 -4.77 47.31
N GLU A 7 -49.84 -4.64 48.34
CA GLU A 7 -48.40 -4.43 48.14
C GLU A 7 -47.73 -5.60 47.40
N ARG A 8 -48.15 -6.85 47.66
CA ARG A 8 -47.65 -8.03 46.95
C ARG A 8 -48.11 -8.05 45.49
N GLU A 9 -49.38 -7.74 45.22
CA GLU A 9 -49.92 -7.66 43.87
C GLU A 9 -49.24 -6.56 43.05
N GLU A 10 -48.98 -5.40 43.65
CA GLU A 10 -48.22 -4.32 43.01
C GLU A 10 -46.77 -4.71 42.73
N GLU A 11 -46.11 -5.40 43.65
CA GLU A 11 -44.76 -5.93 43.42
C GLU A 11 -44.72 -6.96 42.29
N GLU A 12 -45.72 -7.85 42.21
CA GLU A 12 -45.82 -8.85 41.15
C GLU A 12 -46.07 -8.20 39.78
N ALA A 13 -46.94 -7.18 39.72
CA ALA A 13 -47.16 -6.39 38.52
C ALA A 13 -45.87 -5.70 38.05
N ARG A 14 -45.13 -5.04 38.96
CA ARG A 14 -43.83 -4.41 38.63
C ARG A 14 -42.81 -5.44 38.14
N LYS A 15 -42.76 -6.64 38.74
CA LYS A 15 -41.88 -7.73 38.31
C LYS A 15 -42.26 -8.24 36.92
N ALA A 16 -43.56 -8.29 36.58
CA ALA A 16 -44.03 -8.66 35.25
C ALA A 16 -43.62 -7.60 34.20
N GLU A 17 -43.86 -6.31 34.48
CA GLU A 17 -43.46 -5.21 33.60
C GLU A 17 -41.95 -5.20 33.32
N VAL A 18 -41.12 -5.40 34.35
CA VAL A 18 -39.66 -5.47 34.19
C VAL A 18 -39.25 -6.66 33.30
N LYS A 19 -39.92 -7.80 33.41
CA LYS A 19 -39.66 -8.97 32.56
C LYS A 19 -40.03 -8.69 31.10
N GLU A 20 -41.15 -8.02 30.86
CA GLU A 20 -41.56 -7.62 29.50
C GLU A 20 -40.57 -6.63 28.88
N LEU A 21 -40.14 -5.62 29.64
CA LEU A 21 -39.11 -4.68 29.20
C LEU A 21 -37.77 -5.38 28.93
N ALA A 22 -37.38 -6.36 29.74
CA ALA A 22 -36.17 -7.14 29.50
C ALA A 22 -36.27 -7.98 28.22
N ALA A 23 -37.43 -8.61 27.96
CA ALA A 23 -37.68 -9.36 26.74
C ALA A 23 -37.64 -8.46 25.50
N ALA A 24 -38.29 -7.29 25.55
CA ALA A 24 -38.27 -6.31 24.46
C ALA A 24 -36.84 -5.81 24.17
N ASN A 25 -36.06 -5.51 25.22
CA ASN A 25 -34.67 -5.10 25.08
C ASN A 25 -33.78 -6.19 24.49
N LYS A 26 -34.02 -7.46 24.83
CA LYS A 26 -33.31 -8.59 24.25
C LYS A 26 -33.57 -8.67 22.74
N LEU A 27 -34.84 -8.64 22.34
CA LEU A 27 -35.22 -8.66 20.92
C LEU A 27 -34.62 -7.49 20.14
N TYR A 28 -34.59 -6.29 20.73
CA TYR A 28 -33.97 -5.13 20.11
C TYR A 28 -32.45 -5.30 19.90
N LYS A 29 -31.74 -5.80 20.92
CA LYS A 29 -30.31 -6.08 20.82
C LYS A 29 -30.00 -7.16 19.79
N ASP A 30 -30.84 -8.19 19.71
CA ASP A 30 -30.69 -9.28 18.74
C ASP A 30 -30.85 -8.75 17.30
N LYS A 31 -31.84 -7.90 17.03
CA LYS A 31 -31.99 -7.23 15.73
C LYS A 31 -30.76 -6.41 15.34
N ILE A 32 -30.22 -5.61 16.27
CA ILE A 32 -28.99 -4.83 16.03
C ILE A 32 -27.80 -5.76 15.74
N ALA A 33 -27.70 -6.89 16.45
CA ALA A 33 -26.62 -7.85 16.24
C ALA A 33 -26.71 -8.50 14.85
N GLU A 34 -27.90 -8.84 14.38
CA GLU A 34 -28.15 -9.37 13.04
C GLU A 34 -27.79 -8.36 11.95
N GLU A 35 -28.21 -7.10 12.09
CA GLU A 35 -27.85 -6.03 11.15
C GLU A 35 -26.33 -5.83 11.06
N LYS A 36 -25.63 -5.81 12.20
CA LYS A 36 -24.17 -5.71 12.24
C LYS A 36 -23.50 -6.92 11.59
N ARG A 37 -24.04 -8.13 11.75
CA ARG A 37 -23.53 -9.33 11.08
C ARG A 37 -23.70 -9.20 9.57
N ALA A 38 -24.87 -8.77 9.10
CA ALA A 38 -25.13 -8.56 7.68
C ALA A 38 -24.19 -7.51 7.06
N GLN A 39 -23.95 -6.39 7.76
CA GLN A 39 -22.99 -5.37 7.34
C GLN A 39 -21.57 -5.94 7.24
N ARG A 40 -21.10 -6.68 8.24
CA ARG A 40 -19.77 -7.31 8.22
C ARG A 40 -19.60 -8.30 7.06
N VAL A 41 -20.65 -9.04 6.71
CA VAL A 41 -20.61 -9.96 5.56
C VAL A 41 -20.41 -9.16 4.26
N ARG A 42 -21.22 -8.11 4.05
CA ARG A 42 -21.09 -7.24 2.88
C ARG A 42 -19.72 -6.58 2.78
N GLU A 43 -19.20 -6.06 3.89
CA GLU A 43 -17.85 -5.47 3.94
C GLU A 43 -16.76 -6.50 3.63
N LYS A 44 -16.90 -7.74 4.13
CA LYS A 44 -15.96 -8.82 3.87
C LYS A 44 -15.96 -9.21 2.39
N GLU A 45 -17.13 -9.29 1.77
CA GLU A 45 -17.29 -9.57 0.34
C GLU A 45 -16.66 -8.48 -0.52
N ALA A 46 -16.97 -7.21 -0.24
CA ALA A 46 -16.38 -6.07 -0.93
C ALA A 46 -14.84 -6.06 -0.80
N ARG A 47 -14.33 -6.33 0.41
CA ARG A 47 -12.89 -6.42 0.66
C ARG A 47 -12.25 -7.61 -0.04
N ALA A 48 -12.96 -8.73 -0.18
CA ALA A 48 -12.47 -9.90 -0.90
C ALA A 48 -12.36 -9.62 -2.40
N GLN A 49 -13.36 -8.95 -2.97
CA GLN A 49 -13.34 -8.51 -4.37
C GLN A 49 -12.17 -7.56 -4.64
N ALA A 50 -12.01 -6.51 -3.83
CA ALA A 50 -10.90 -5.57 -3.98
C ALA A 50 -9.52 -6.26 -3.88
N LYS A 51 -9.36 -7.22 -2.96
CA LYS A 51 -8.13 -8.02 -2.86
C LYS A 51 -7.90 -8.93 -4.07
N ALA A 52 -8.95 -9.45 -4.68
CA ALA A 52 -8.83 -10.29 -5.87
C ALA A 52 -8.32 -9.46 -7.06
N GLU A 53 -8.89 -8.27 -7.27
CA GLU A 53 -8.44 -7.31 -8.29
C GLU A 53 -6.99 -6.87 -8.06
N GLU A 54 -6.63 -6.52 -6.82
CA GLU A 54 -5.25 -6.15 -6.46
C GLU A 54 -4.28 -7.29 -6.78
N ARG A 55 -4.63 -8.53 -6.45
CA ARG A 55 -3.80 -9.71 -6.76
C ARG A 55 -3.65 -9.93 -8.26
N GLN A 56 -4.72 -9.74 -9.05
CA GLN A 56 -4.65 -9.82 -10.50
C GLN A 56 -3.69 -8.76 -11.07
N ALA A 57 -3.78 -7.51 -10.61
CA ALA A 57 -2.88 -6.44 -11.03
C ALA A 57 -1.41 -6.72 -10.66
N ILE A 58 -1.16 -7.24 -9.45
CA ILE A 58 0.19 -7.64 -9.02
C ILE A 58 0.74 -8.76 -9.90
N ASN A 59 -0.08 -9.77 -10.21
CA ASN A 59 0.34 -10.89 -11.06
C ASN A 59 0.64 -10.44 -12.48
N ALA A 60 -0.20 -9.58 -13.08
CA ALA A 60 0.07 -8.99 -14.38
C ALA A 60 1.40 -8.21 -14.38
N ARG A 61 1.67 -7.42 -13.34
CA ARG A 61 2.92 -6.68 -13.19
C ARG A 61 4.14 -7.61 -13.03
N LYS A 62 3.99 -8.71 -12.31
CA LYS A 62 5.05 -9.72 -12.16
C LYS A 62 5.35 -10.40 -13.49
N ALA A 63 4.33 -10.77 -14.26
CA ALA A 63 4.50 -11.37 -15.59
C ALA A 63 5.23 -10.42 -16.55
N ALA A 64 4.81 -9.15 -16.60
CA ALA A 64 5.48 -8.12 -17.41
C ALA A 64 6.96 -7.94 -17.00
N ARG A 65 7.25 -7.93 -15.70
CA ARG A 65 8.64 -7.85 -15.19
C ARG A 65 9.46 -9.08 -15.57
N ALA A 66 8.89 -10.28 -15.51
CA ALA A 66 9.56 -11.50 -15.89
C ALA A 66 9.93 -11.50 -17.38
N ALA A 67 8.98 -11.12 -18.25
CA ALA A 67 9.23 -10.99 -19.69
C ALA A 67 10.32 -9.95 -19.99
N ALA A 68 10.25 -8.77 -19.36
CA ALA A 68 11.27 -7.73 -19.50
C ALA A 68 12.65 -8.19 -19.01
N LYS A 69 12.71 -9.01 -17.95
CA LYS A 69 13.96 -9.60 -17.47
C LYS A 69 14.53 -10.58 -18.50
N GLN A 70 13.72 -11.49 -19.03
CA GLN A 70 14.15 -12.43 -20.07
C GLN A 70 14.67 -11.73 -21.33
N ALA A 71 14.01 -10.65 -21.77
CA ALA A 71 14.48 -9.83 -22.89
C ALA A 71 15.83 -9.15 -22.60
N ARG A 72 16.04 -8.66 -21.37
CA ARG A 72 17.33 -8.08 -20.96
C ARG A 72 18.44 -9.13 -20.83
N ASP A 73 18.10 -10.29 -20.31
CA ASP A 73 19.08 -11.36 -20.10
C ASP A 73 19.52 -11.97 -21.45
N SER A 74 18.59 -12.13 -22.40
CA SER A 74 18.92 -12.55 -23.77
C SER A 74 19.78 -11.53 -24.53
N THR A 75 19.46 -10.23 -24.46
CA THR A 75 20.31 -9.19 -25.09
C THR A 75 21.71 -9.13 -24.47
N LYS A 76 21.83 -9.27 -23.15
CA LYS A 76 23.13 -9.39 -22.46
C LYS A 76 23.89 -10.65 -22.89
N ALA A 77 23.23 -11.79 -22.99
CA ALA A 77 23.85 -13.05 -23.42
C ALA A 77 24.40 -12.93 -24.86
N LEU A 78 23.62 -12.33 -25.77
CA LEU A 78 24.08 -12.05 -27.13
C LEU A 78 25.32 -11.14 -27.13
N GLN A 79 25.29 -10.02 -26.39
CA GLN A 79 26.44 -9.12 -26.29
C GLN A 79 27.69 -9.79 -25.69
N GLN A 80 27.53 -10.60 -24.63
CA GLN A 80 28.63 -11.35 -24.02
C GLN A 80 29.21 -12.38 -25.00
N SER A 81 28.36 -13.08 -25.76
CA SER A 81 28.82 -14.05 -26.76
C SER A 81 29.63 -13.39 -27.89
N GLN A 82 29.29 -12.15 -28.25
CA GLN A 82 30.02 -11.37 -29.25
C GLN A 82 31.34 -10.82 -28.69
N ARG A 83 31.39 -10.48 -27.40
CA ARG A 83 32.58 -9.91 -26.75
C ARG A 83 33.78 -10.87 -26.71
N GLY A 84 33.52 -12.18 -26.69
CA GLY A 84 34.57 -13.20 -26.81
C GLY A 84 34.98 -13.53 -28.26
N LYS A 85 34.13 -13.22 -29.24
CA LYS A 85 34.36 -13.47 -30.67
C LYS A 85 34.90 -12.27 -31.43
N SER A 86 34.74 -11.05 -30.91
CA SER A 86 35.55 -9.94 -31.38
C SER A 86 36.98 -10.27 -30.99
N THR A 87 37.76 -10.70 -31.96
CA THR A 87 39.20 -10.48 -31.90
C THR A 87 39.36 -9.04 -31.41
N ALA A 88 40.08 -8.85 -30.31
CA ALA A 88 40.77 -7.60 -30.08
C ALA A 88 41.84 -7.44 -31.18
N SER A 89 41.43 -7.51 -32.45
CA SER A 89 42.25 -7.29 -33.61
C SER A 89 42.42 -5.79 -33.70
N LYS A 90 43.41 -5.32 -32.95
CA LYS A 90 44.19 -4.13 -33.27
C LYS A 90 43.30 -2.93 -33.61
N ALA A 91 42.52 -2.44 -32.65
CA ALA A 91 42.20 -1.02 -32.67
C ALA A 91 43.53 -0.29 -32.49
N SER A 92 44.16 0.08 -33.61
CA SER A 92 45.39 0.85 -33.64
C SER A 92 45.20 2.05 -32.74
N ALA A 93 46.03 2.15 -31.70
CA ALA A 93 46.10 3.29 -30.82
C ALA A 93 46.68 4.50 -31.57
N VAL A 94 45.99 4.98 -32.61
CA VAL A 94 46.29 6.26 -33.21
C VAL A 94 45.72 7.30 -32.25
N LYS A 95 46.59 7.81 -31.38
CA LYS A 95 46.31 8.97 -30.53
C LYS A 95 46.01 10.16 -31.45
N LEU A 96 44.74 10.38 -31.79
CA LEU A 96 44.29 11.61 -32.42
C LEU A 96 44.56 12.73 -31.41
N LYS A 97 45.62 13.52 -31.67
CA LYS A 97 45.87 14.75 -30.92
C LYS A 97 44.64 15.66 -31.11
N PRO A 98 44.03 16.18 -30.04
CA PRO A 98 42.95 17.15 -30.23
C PRO A 98 43.54 18.41 -30.85
N ALA A 99 43.09 18.75 -32.07
CA ALA A 99 43.34 20.04 -32.65
C ALA A 99 42.80 21.10 -31.69
N ARG A 100 43.65 22.06 -31.30
CA ARG A 100 43.25 23.23 -30.52
C ARG A 100 42.24 24.04 -31.32
N ARG A 101 40.95 23.74 -31.17
CA ARG A 101 39.87 24.62 -31.62
C ARG A 101 39.56 25.58 -30.47
N ALA A 102 40.12 26.78 -30.58
CA ALA A 102 39.60 27.94 -29.87
C ALA A 102 38.19 28.22 -30.42
N VAL A 103 37.17 27.75 -29.71
CA VAL A 103 35.78 28.15 -29.93
C VAL A 103 35.33 28.73 -28.61
N GLY A 104 35.08 30.05 -28.63
CA GLY A 104 34.72 30.84 -27.46
C GLY A 104 33.59 30.21 -26.68
N ALA A 105 33.86 29.93 -25.40
CA ALA A 105 32.85 29.50 -24.46
C ALA A 105 31.84 30.64 -24.24
N ARG A 106 30.68 30.57 -24.89
CA ARG A 106 29.51 31.28 -24.39
C ARG A 106 29.09 30.56 -23.10
N SER A 107 29.62 31.04 -21.98
CA SER A 107 29.19 30.68 -20.63
C SER A 107 27.70 30.97 -20.49
N ARG A 108 26.85 29.94 -20.59
CA ARG A 108 25.51 30.03 -20.02
C ARG A 108 25.65 30.03 -18.50
N PRO A 109 25.01 30.95 -17.75
CA PRO A 109 25.02 30.87 -16.30
C PRO A 109 24.44 29.51 -15.88
N LYS A 110 25.13 28.83 -14.97
CA LYS A 110 24.62 27.59 -14.37
C LYS A 110 23.25 27.89 -13.74
N PRO A 111 22.22 27.06 -13.96
CA PRO A 111 20.99 27.18 -13.18
C PRO A 111 21.34 27.03 -11.70
N ALA A 112 20.71 27.85 -10.86
CA ALA A 112 20.94 27.82 -9.41
C ALA A 112 20.66 26.41 -8.88
N THR A 113 21.60 25.87 -8.10
CA THR A 113 21.40 24.59 -7.41
C THR A 113 20.20 24.73 -6.47
N PRO A 114 19.16 23.88 -6.59
CA PRO A 114 18.04 23.92 -5.65
C PRO A 114 18.54 23.61 -4.23
N PRO A 115 17.92 24.17 -3.19
CA PRO A 115 18.29 23.88 -1.81
C PRO A 115 18.16 22.37 -1.54
N LEU A 116 19.13 21.83 -0.82
CA LEU A 116 19.10 20.42 -0.39
C LEU A 116 17.87 20.21 0.49
N SER A 117 17.02 19.23 0.12
CA SER A 117 15.88 18.84 0.96
C SER A 117 16.36 18.32 2.32
N ALA A 118 15.65 18.66 3.39
CA ALA A 118 15.95 18.16 4.73
C ALA A 118 15.99 16.62 4.74
N ARG A 119 16.99 16.05 5.43
CA ARG A 119 17.15 14.60 5.56
C ARG A 119 15.95 14.05 6.35
N THR A 120 15.31 12.99 5.88
CA THR A 120 14.16 12.35 6.54
C THR A 120 14.46 10.91 6.93
N HIS A 121 13.73 10.39 7.92
CA HIS A 121 13.75 8.98 8.33
C HIS A 121 12.32 8.47 8.61
N THR A 122 12.10 7.16 8.45
CA THR A 122 10.84 6.48 8.76
C THR A 122 10.80 6.03 10.23
N THR A 123 9.85 6.53 11.01
CA THR A 123 9.72 6.14 12.42
C THR A 123 9.19 4.70 12.56
N ARG A 124 9.29 4.14 13.76
CA ARG A 124 8.76 2.79 14.07
C ARG A 124 7.25 2.66 13.81
N SER A 125 6.49 3.76 13.90
CA SER A 125 5.06 3.81 13.58
C SER A 125 4.77 4.03 12.09
N GLY A 126 5.78 4.04 11.23
CA GLY A 126 5.66 4.21 9.78
C GLY A 126 5.47 5.65 9.31
N ARG A 127 5.67 6.65 10.19
CA ARG A 127 5.57 8.07 9.82
C ARG A 127 6.91 8.59 9.29
N THR A 128 6.88 9.45 8.27
CA THR A 128 8.08 10.16 7.81
C THR A 128 8.35 11.35 8.73
N ALA A 129 9.54 11.41 9.33
CA ALA A 129 9.98 12.50 10.18
C ALA A 129 11.24 13.18 9.61
N THR A 130 11.33 14.51 9.75
CA THR A 130 12.49 15.31 9.35
C THR A 130 13.57 15.25 10.44
N LEU A 131 14.81 14.98 10.03
CA LEU A 131 15.98 15.05 10.89
C LEU A 131 16.50 16.49 10.87
N TYR A 132 16.32 17.19 11.99
CA TYR A 132 17.03 18.43 12.28
C TYR A 132 18.42 18.08 12.79
N ARG A 133 19.46 18.74 12.28
CA ARG A 133 20.82 18.68 12.83
C ARG A 133 20.99 19.75 13.90
#